data_AF-A0A0U4NC69-F1
#
_entry.id   AF-A0A0U4NC69-F1
#
_cell.length_a   1.000
_cell.length_b   1.000
_cell.length_c   1.000
_cell.angle_alpha   90.00
_cell.angle_beta   90.00
_cell.angle_gamma   90.00
#
_symmetry.space_group_name_H-M   'P 1'
#
loop_
_entity.id
_entity.type
_entity.pdbx_description
1 polymer ?
#
loop_
_entity_poly.entity_id
_entity_poly.type
_entity_poly.pdbx_seq_one_letter_code
_entity_poly.pdbx_strand_id
1 'polypeptide(L)'
;MLLVSSQSLTVLQLAARVLLGTLLVLLLPLLAMLWSSEVRWGPADFVAAGLLLFMTIFGAQLGWRYLPAGRWRLLAVVFLITSAFMLWVELAVGIFW
;
A
#
# COMPACT_ATOMS: atom_id res chain seq x y z
N MET A 1 -16.40 -28.08 -1.09
CA MET A 1 -16.67 -27.01 -0.11
C MET A 1 -15.47 -26.67 0.79
N LEU A 2 -14.52 -27.59 1.03
CA LEU A 2 -13.32 -27.35 1.88
C LEU A 2 -12.13 -26.63 1.19
N LEU A 3 -12.16 -26.45 -0.13
CA LEU A 3 -11.06 -25.82 -0.89
C LEU A 3 -11.09 -24.29 -0.88
N VAL A 4 -12.25 -23.69 -0.55
CA VAL A 4 -12.41 -22.22 -0.53
C VAL A 4 -11.90 -21.63 0.79
N SER A 5 -11.97 -22.37 1.90
CA SER A 5 -11.59 -21.88 3.23
C SER A 5 -10.07 -21.72 3.41
N SER A 6 -9.25 -22.58 2.82
CA SER A 6 -7.78 -22.45 2.92
C SER A 6 -7.26 -21.26 2.12
N GLN A 7 -7.82 -21.02 0.93
CA GLN A 7 -7.43 -19.88 0.09
C GLN A 7 -7.80 -18.55 0.74
N SER A 8 -9.01 -18.42 1.31
CA SER A 8 -9.40 -17.19 2.01
C SER A 8 -8.51 -16.92 3.24
N LEU A 9 -8.17 -17.95 4.01
CA LEU A 9 -7.25 -17.83 5.14
C LEU A 9 -5.87 -17.30 4.71
N THR A 10 -5.33 -17.74 3.57
CA THR A 10 -4.04 -17.21 3.08
C THR A 10 -4.11 -15.76 2.59
N VAL A 11 -5.25 -15.33 2.03
CA VAL A 11 -5.44 -13.92 1.60
C VAL A 11 -5.60 -13.01 2.81
N LEU A 12 -6.34 -13.44 3.83
CA LEU A 12 -6.46 -12.70 5.09
C LEU A 12 -5.11 -12.59 5.81
N GLN A 13 -4.33 -13.68 5.86
CA GLN A 13 -2.97 -13.65 6.40
C GLN A 13 -2.05 -12.72 5.61
N LEU A 14 -2.17 -12.70 4.29
CA LEU A 14 -1.46 -11.77 3.44
C LEU A 14 -1.85 -10.32 3.76
N ALA A 15 -3.15 -10.02 3.82
CA ALA A 15 -3.65 -8.70 4.15
C ALA A 15 -3.15 -8.26 5.53
N ALA A 16 -3.20 -9.13 6.54
CA ALA A 16 -2.68 -8.83 7.88
C ALA A 16 -1.19 -8.53 7.88
N ARG A 17 -0.37 -9.29 7.14
CA ARG A 17 1.08 -9.03 7.00
C ARG A 17 1.35 -7.69 6.33
N VAL A 18 0.63 -7.38 5.26
CA VAL A 18 0.76 -6.10 4.55
C VAL A 18 0.30 -4.93 5.41
N LEU A 19 -0.79 -5.10 6.16
CA LEU A 19 -1.28 -4.11 7.10
C LEU A 19 -0.25 -3.83 8.20
N LEU A 20 0.32 -4.88 8.82
CA LEU A 20 1.38 -4.73 9.80
C LEU A 20 2.59 -4.01 9.23
N GLY A 21 3.06 -4.39 8.03
CA GLY A 21 4.15 -3.71 7.34
C GLY A 21 3.84 -2.23 7.07
N THR A 22 2.61 -1.93 6.64
CA THR A 22 2.14 -0.56 6.40
C THR A 22 2.15 0.27 7.68
N LEU A 23 1.62 -0.28 8.78
CA LEU A 23 1.64 0.39 10.08
C LEU A 23 3.07 0.63 10.57
N LEU A 24 3.97 -0.34 10.41
CA LEU A 24 5.38 -0.19 10.76
C LEU A 24 6.07 0.94 9.96
N VAL A 25 5.77 1.06 8.66
CA VAL A 25 6.29 2.17 7.84
C VAL A 25 5.72 3.51 8.33
N LEU A 26 4.43 3.58 8.67
CA LEU A 26 3.81 4.79 9.21
C LEU A 26 4.31 5.18 10.61
N LEU A 27 4.96 4.28 11.34
CA LEU A 27 5.66 4.68 12.57
C LEU A 27 6.81 5.65 12.27
N LEU A 28 7.44 5.60 11.09
CA LEU A 28 8.53 6.52 10.74
C LEU A 28 8.09 8.00 10.79
N PRO A 29 7.04 8.45 10.06
CA PRO A 29 6.57 9.82 10.16
C PRO A 29 6.00 10.15 11.54
N LEU A 30 5.31 9.20 12.20
CA LEU A 30 4.78 9.42 13.55
C LEU A 30 5.90 9.74 14.54
N LEU A 31 6.96 8.94 14.51
CA LEU A 31 8.13 9.13 15.35
C LEU A 31 8.90 10.40 14.96
N ALA A 32 9.05 10.69 13.65
CA ALA A 32 9.70 11.91 13.18
C ALA A 32 9.02 13.19 13.68
N MET A 33 7.69 13.20 13.77
CA MET A 33 6.90 14.30 14.33
C MET A 33 7.11 14.50 15.85
N LEU A 34 7.57 13.47 16.58
CA LEU A 34 7.87 13.58 18.01
C LEU A 34 9.20 14.30 18.26
N TRP A 35 10.14 14.23 17.32
CA TRP A 35 11.48 14.81 17.47
C TRP A 35 11.70 16.09 16.67
N SER A 36 10.93 16.34 15.61
CA SER A 36 11.14 17.47 14.70
C SER A 36 9.83 18.06 14.23
N SER A 37 9.85 19.36 13.93
CA SER A 37 8.73 20.06 13.27
C SER A 37 8.82 20.03 11.73
N GLU A 38 9.79 19.29 11.16
CA GLU A 38 10.00 19.20 9.71
C GLU A 38 8.92 18.34 9.04
N VAL A 39 8.52 17.25 9.70
CA VAL A 39 7.38 16.44 9.29
C VAL A 39 6.15 16.95 10.04
N ARG A 40 5.09 17.31 9.32
CA ARG A 40 3.83 17.80 9.91
C ARG A 40 2.62 17.12 9.30
N TRP A 41 2.46 15.83 9.59
CA TRP A 41 1.33 15.05 9.10
C TRP A 41 0.15 15.15 10.06
N GLY A 42 -1.02 15.52 9.55
CA GLY A 42 -2.28 15.37 10.26
C GLY A 42 -2.81 13.93 10.20
N PRO A 43 -3.88 13.61 10.95
CA PRO A 43 -4.51 12.29 10.90
C PRO A 43 -4.93 11.87 9.48
N ALA A 44 -5.39 12.82 8.66
CA ALA A 44 -5.78 12.57 7.28
C ALA A 44 -4.60 12.07 6.42
N ASP A 45 -3.39 12.60 6.64
CA ASP A 45 -2.19 12.19 5.91
C ASP A 45 -1.81 10.75 6.24
N PHE A 46 -1.91 10.36 7.51
CA PHE A 46 -1.69 8.96 7.93
C PHE A 46 -2.70 8.00 7.29
N VAL A 47 -3.99 8.38 7.24
CA VAL A 47 -5.01 7.56 6.59
C VAL A 47 -4.75 7.47 5.08
N ALA A 48 -4.45 8.60 4.43
CA ALA A 48 -4.18 8.64 2.99
C ALA A 48 -2.95 7.79 2.62
N ALA A 49 -1.82 8.01 3.32
CA ALA A 49 -0.60 7.23 3.12
C ALA A 49 -0.79 5.75 3.47
N GLY A 50 -1.52 5.44 4.54
CA GLY A 50 -1.83 4.07 4.94
C GLY A 50 -2.67 3.33 3.91
N LEU A 51 -3.74 3.96 3.41
CA LEU A 51 -4.56 3.40 2.34
C LEU A 51 -3.75 3.20 1.07
N LEU A 52 -2.95 4.20 0.68
CA LEU A 52 -2.12 4.14 -0.51
C LEU A 52 -1.13 2.97 -0.44
N LEU A 53 -0.32 2.90 0.62
CA LEU A 53 0.66 1.83 0.83
C LEU A 53 0.00 0.45 0.89
N PHE A 54 -1.06 0.31 1.68
CA PHE A 54 -1.77 -0.96 1.83
C PHE A 54 -2.33 -1.42 0.49
N MET A 55 -3.07 -0.57 -0.22
CA MET A 55 -3.71 -0.93 -1.49
C MET A 55 -2.69 -1.26 -2.57
N THR A 56 -1.59 -0.51 -2.65
CA THR A 56 -0.54 -0.78 -3.64
C THR A 56 0.17 -2.10 -3.36
N ILE A 57 0.62 -2.34 -2.12
CA ILE A 57 1.36 -3.56 -1.77
C ILE A 57 0.46 -4.78 -1.84
N PHE A 58 -0.75 -4.69 -1.27
CA PHE A 58 -1.71 -5.77 -1.29
C PHE A 58 -2.18 -6.07 -2.72
N GLY A 59 -2.54 -5.03 -3.48
CA GLY A 59 -2.92 -5.15 -4.88
C GLY A 59 -1.83 -5.76 -5.75
N ALA A 60 -0.57 -5.37 -5.55
CA ALA A 60 0.56 -5.97 -6.28
C ALA A 60 0.72 -7.46 -5.95
N GLN A 61 0.58 -7.87 -4.68
CA GLN A 61 0.66 -9.27 -4.29
C GLN A 61 -0.52 -10.10 -4.81
N LEU A 62 -1.73 -9.52 -4.82
CA LEU A 62 -2.89 -10.16 -5.47
C LEU A 62 -2.67 -10.31 -6.97
N GLY A 63 -2.19 -9.26 -7.65
CA GLY A 63 -1.85 -9.31 -9.07
C GLY A 63 -0.82 -10.40 -9.37
N TRP A 64 0.21 -10.51 -8.54
CA TRP A 64 1.23 -11.56 -8.66
C TRP A 64 0.66 -12.97 -8.50
N ARG A 65 -0.30 -13.15 -7.58
CA ARG A 65 -0.88 -14.46 -7.26
C ARG A 65 -1.94 -14.91 -8.26
N TYR A 66 -2.76 -13.98 -8.76
CA TYR A 66 -3.97 -14.30 -9.51
C TYR A 66 -3.90 -13.95 -11.00
N LEU A 67 -3.03 -13.05 -11.44
CA LEU A 67 -2.88 -12.80 -12.88
C LEU A 67 -2.08 -13.91 -13.56
N PRO A 68 -2.30 -14.14 -14.87
CA PRO A 68 -1.48 -15.05 -15.67
C PRO A 68 0.00 -14.65 -15.65
N ALA A 69 0.90 -15.63 -15.55
CA ALA A 69 2.33 -15.38 -15.58
C ALA A 69 2.78 -14.69 -16.88
N GLY A 70 3.82 -13.86 -16.79
CA GLY A 70 4.38 -13.10 -17.92
C GLY A 70 3.99 -11.62 -17.90
N ARG A 71 3.81 -11.03 -19.09
CA ARG A 71 3.65 -9.58 -19.28
C ARG A 71 2.55 -8.94 -18.45
N TRP A 72 1.43 -9.63 -18.23
CA TRP A 72 0.27 -9.08 -17.53
C TRP A 72 0.52 -8.85 -16.04
N ARG A 73 1.29 -9.72 -15.36
CA ARG A 73 1.71 -9.49 -13.97
C ARG A 73 2.60 -8.25 -13.85
N LEU A 74 3.58 -8.13 -14.73
CA LEU A 74 4.49 -7.00 -14.77
C LEU A 74 3.74 -5.69 -15.03
N LEU A 75 2.87 -5.67 -16.04
CA LEU A 75 2.07 -4.48 -16.37
C LEU A 75 1.17 -4.05 -15.21
N ALA A 76 0.51 -4.99 -14.51
CA ALA A 76 -0.34 -4.67 -13.37
C ALA A 76 0.47 -4.08 -12.20
N VAL A 77 1.64 -4.65 -11.88
CA VAL A 77 2.50 -4.14 -10.81
C VAL A 77 3.05 -2.76 -11.17
N VAL A 78 3.54 -2.56 -12.39
CA VAL A 78 4.04 -1.27 -12.87
C VAL A 78 2.93 -0.23 -12.83
N PHE A 79 1.74 -0.55 -13.33
CA PHE A 79 0.60 0.35 -13.30
C PHE A 79 0.21 0.76 -11.87
N LEU A 80 0.13 -0.20 -10.94
CA LEU A 80 -0.18 0.08 -9.54
C LEU A 80 0.86 0.97 -8.89
N ILE A 81 2.15 0.68 -9.10
CA ILE A 81 3.26 1.46 -8.54
C ILE A 81 3.26 2.88 -9.11
N THR A 82 3.15 3.03 -10.43
CA THR A 82 3.10 4.35 -11.08
C THR A 82 1.90 5.16 -10.60
N SER A 83 0.71 4.55 -10.52
CA SER A 83 -0.49 5.21 -10.00
C SER A 83 -0.30 5.63 -8.54
N ALA A 84 0.33 4.78 -7.73
CA ALA A 84 0.59 5.09 -6.33
C ALA A 84 1.55 6.28 -6.18
N PHE A 85 2.62 6.33 -6.97
CA PHE A 85 3.53 7.46 -6.99
C PHE A 85 2.87 8.75 -7.48
N MET A 86 2.04 8.68 -8.53
CA MET A 86 1.30 9.85 -9.00
C MET A 86 0.37 10.39 -7.91
N LEU A 87 -0.39 9.51 -7.24
CA LEU A 87 -1.26 9.90 -6.13
C LEU A 87 -0.45 10.44 -4.94
N TRP A 88 0.69 9.84 -4.61
CA TRP A 88 1.52 10.32 -3.51
C TRP A 88 2.09 11.71 -3.79
N VAL A 89 2.64 11.92 -4.99
CA VAL A 89 3.16 13.22 -5.43
C VAL A 89 2.08 14.27 -5.37
N GLU A 90 0.88 13.92 -5.81
CA GLU A 90 -0.25 14.83 -5.79
C GLU A 90 -0.67 15.20 -4.37
N LEU A 91 -0.84 14.21 -3.49
CA LEU A 91 -1.20 14.43 -2.09
C LEU A 91 -0.11 15.17 -1.30
N ALA A 92 1.17 14.96 -1.62
CA ALA A 92 2.29 15.52 -0.87
C ALA A 92 2.75 16.89 -1.38
N VAL A 93 2.69 17.11 -2.69
CA VAL A 93 3.27 18.29 -3.35
C VAL A 93 2.21 19.13 -4.06
N GLY A 94 1.09 18.55 -4.52
CA GLY A 94 0.04 19.26 -5.26
C GLY A 94 0.49 19.71 -6.66
N ILE A 95 1.11 18.82 -7.43
CA ILE A 95 1.74 19.20 -8.72
C ILE A 95 0.70 19.47 -9.80
N PHE A 96 -0.44 18.78 -9.78
CA PHE A 96 -1.35 18.76 -10.93
C PHE A 96 -2.46 19.83 -10.91
N TRP A 97 -2.66 20.59 -9.82
CA TRP A 97 -3.69 21.64 -9.74
C TRP A 97 -3.41 22.74 -8.73
#